data_AF-A0A942NH82-F1
#
_entry.id   AF-A0A942NH82-F1
#
_cell.length_a   1.000
_cell.length_b   1.000
_cell.length_c   1.000
_cell.angle_alpha   90.00
_cell.angle_beta   90.00
_cell.angle_gamma   90.00
#
_symmetry.space_group_name_H-M   'P 1'
#
loop_
_entity.id
_entity.type
_entity.pdbx_description
1 polymer ?
#
loop_
_entity_poly.entity_id
_entity_poly.type
_entity_poly.pdbx_seq_one_letter_code
_entity_poly.pdbx_strand_id
1 'polypeptide(L)'
;MRKDLSLKRAQQVSLIHEAKYSKSVIVQIYTSEEANREVSSAKKDVDSLRGDSVGELVCDYGQLGSKIESLAQLKTLKGARAEVAMMSLARGYVNNCANRNSNWTSGLHLYWWTKKQLPEIPEISVGDIRTTNGIQLARQVDLTAWSIVMLRLTLIDDVIQYAASCDDPLGEANGLLQKAAEAVQIFNLQKLSKWLRTNALPTLDRMLSYDRYVELSNQLHKDTNNIPDIR
;
A
#
# COMPACT_ATOMS: atom_id res chain seq x y z
N MET A 1 -8.51 -10.84 14.98
CA MET A 1 -9.96 -11.11 14.78
C MET A 1 -10.13 -11.89 13.48
N ARG A 2 -10.71 -13.09 13.54
CA ARG A 2 -10.98 -13.94 12.35
C ARG A 2 -12.04 -13.25 11.48
N LYS A 3 -11.71 -12.96 10.21
CA LYS A 3 -12.56 -12.19 9.28
C LYS A 3 -13.76 -12.98 8.73
N ASP A 4 -13.84 -14.27 9.03
CA ASP A 4 -14.86 -15.22 8.59
C ASP A 4 -16.00 -15.43 9.61
N LEU A 5 -15.98 -14.71 10.75
CA LEU A 5 -17.02 -14.80 11.79
C LEU A 5 -17.75 -13.47 11.92
N SER A 6 -19.07 -13.54 12.13
CA SER A 6 -19.86 -12.38 12.56
C SER A 6 -19.38 -11.89 13.93
N LEU A 7 -19.51 -10.58 14.20
CA LEU A 7 -19.02 -9.95 15.44
C LEU A 7 -19.51 -10.67 16.71
N LYS A 8 -20.80 -11.03 16.75
CA LYS A 8 -21.40 -11.77 17.87
C LYS A 8 -20.76 -13.15 18.06
N ARG A 9 -20.46 -13.86 16.97
CA ARG A 9 -19.80 -15.17 17.03
C ARG A 9 -18.33 -15.04 17.42
N ALA A 10 -17.63 -14.02 16.93
CA ALA A 10 -16.25 -13.74 17.30
C ALA A 10 -16.12 -13.46 18.81
N GLN A 11 -17.04 -12.69 19.41
CA GLN A 11 -17.09 -12.44 20.85
C GLN A 11 -17.33 -13.72 21.66
N GLN A 12 -18.28 -14.55 21.25
CA GLN A 12 -18.54 -15.86 21.90
C GLN A 12 -17.33 -16.78 21.84
N VAL A 13 -16.70 -16.89 20.67
CA VAL A 13 -15.49 -17.71 20.49
C VAL A 13 -14.33 -17.15 21.31
N SER A 14 -14.19 -15.83 21.40
CA SER A 14 -13.17 -15.18 22.25
C SER A 14 -13.33 -15.54 23.72
N LEU A 15 -14.55 -15.51 24.27
CA LEU A 15 -14.80 -15.88 25.67
C LEU A 15 -14.46 -17.34 25.96
N ILE A 16 -14.84 -18.25 25.05
CA ILE A 16 -14.50 -19.69 25.16
C ILE A 16 -12.98 -19.89 25.07
N HIS A 17 -12.32 -19.13 24.20
CA HIS A 17 -10.88 -19.22 24.00
C HIS A 17 -10.09 -18.67 25.20
N GLU A 18 -10.53 -17.55 25.77
CA GLU A 18 -9.94 -16.97 27.00
C GLU A 18 -10.13 -17.86 28.23
N ALA A 19 -11.24 -18.61 28.30
CA ALA A 19 -11.48 -19.56 29.39
C ALA A 19 -10.61 -20.83 29.28
N LYS A 20 -10.19 -21.21 28.06
CA LYS A 20 -9.50 -22.47 27.78
C LYS A 20 -7.98 -22.32 27.63
N TYR A 21 -7.50 -21.17 27.15
CA TYR A 21 -6.10 -20.95 26.82
C TYR A 21 -5.58 -19.71 27.54
N SER A 22 -4.43 -19.84 28.21
CA SER A 22 -3.80 -18.69 28.88
C SER A 22 -3.44 -17.59 27.87
N LYS A 23 -3.67 -16.34 28.26
CA LYS A 23 -3.28 -15.15 27.46
C LYS A 23 -1.77 -15.05 27.23
N SER A 24 -0.97 -15.78 28.01
CA SER A 24 0.49 -15.75 27.96
C SER A 24 1.11 -16.71 26.94
N VAL A 25 0.32 -17.57 26.28
CA VAL A 25 0.83 -18.61 25.36
C VAL A 25 0.04 -18.67 24.06
N ILE A 26 0.70 -19.04 22.98
CA ILE A 26 0.05 -19.37 21.70
C ILE A 26 -0.17 -20.88 21.69
N VAL A 27 -1.40 -21.31 21.44
CA VAL A 27 -1.78 -22.74 21.43
C VAL A 27 -2.37 -23.09 20.07
N GLN A 28 -1.94 -24.22 19.51
CA GLN A 28 -2.53 -24.74 18.27
C GLN A 28 -3.95 -25.26 18.55
N ILE A 29 -4.94 -24.77 17.80
CA ILE A 29 -6.35 -25.11 18.03
C ILE A 29 -6.64 -26.60 17.80
N TYR A 30 -5.93 -27.23 16.85
CA TYR A 30 -6.18 -28.62 16.45
C TYR A 30 -5.53 -29.66 17.38
N THR A 31 -4.37 -29.33 17.95
CA THR A 31 -3.57 -30.24 18.77
C THR A 31 -3.66 -29.90 20.27
N SER A 32 -4.11 -28.69 20.61
CA SER A 32 -4.07 -28.12 21.97
C SER A 32 -2.67 -28.09 22.59
N GLU A 33 -1.63 -28.24 21.78
CA GLU A 33 -0.25 -28.13 22.20
C GLU A 33 0.16 -26.66 22.22
N GLU A 34 0.91 -26.27 23.26
CA GLU A 34 1.57 -24.97 23.28
C GLU A 34 2.54 -24.90 22.10
N ALA A 35 2.36 -23.88 21.27
CA ALA A 35 3.19 -23.61 20.11
C ALA A 35 4.54 -23.02 20.53
N ASN A 36 5.25 -23.69 21.45
CA ASN A 36 6.57 -23.29 21.94
C ASN A 36 7.64 -23.22 20.83
N ARG A 37 7.32 -23.69 19.61
CA ARG A 37 8.22 -23.71 18.44
C ARG A 37 7.62 -23.25 17.11
N GLU A 38 6.35 -22.85 17.06
CA GLU A 38 5.77 -22.18 15.89
C GLU A 38 5.68 -20.67 16.15
N VAL A 39 6.83 -20.11 16.54
CA VAL A 39 7.03 -18.68 16.40
C VAL A 39 7.52 -18.51 14.97
N SER A 40 6.83 -17.68 14.19
CA SER A 40 7.43 -16.93 13.08
C SER A 40 8.74 -16.35 13.62
N SER A 41 9.85 -17.07 13.47
CA SER A 41 11.10 -16.62 14.06
C SER A 41 11.49 -15.43 13.21
N ALA A 42 11.37 -14.23 13.78
CA ALA A 42 11.55 -12.97 13.06
C ALA A 42 12.84 -12.99 12.22
N LYS A 43 13.90 -13.63 12.73
CA LYS A 43 15.13 -13.85 11.98
C LYS A 43 14.96 -14.71 10.73
N LYS A 44 14.43 -15.94 10.82
CA LYS A 44 14.22 -16.82 9.66
C LYS A 44 13.26 -16.21 8.63
N ASP A 45 12.25 -15.48 9.09
CA ASP A 45 11.30 -14.83 8.18
C ASP A 45 11.91 -13.62 7.48
N VAL A 46 12.72 -12.82 8.19
CA VAL A 46 13.54 -11.75 7.60
C VAL A 46 14.56 -12.35 6.63
N ASP A 47 15.27 -13.41 7.00
CA ASP A 47 16.26 -14.09 6.15
C ASP A 47 15.59 -14.64 4.87
N SER A 48 14.38 -15.18 4.99
CA SER A 48 13.58 -15.65 3.86
C SER A 48 13.12 -14.51 2.96
N LEU A 49 12.69 -13.37 3.52
CA LEU A 49 12.33 -12.17 2.76
C LEU A 49 13.54 -11.58 2.03
N ARG A 50 14.70 -11.54 2.68
CA ARG A 50 15.97 -11.09 2.09
C ARG A 50 16.49 -12.00 0.96
N GLY A 51 15.81 -13.11 0.67
CA GLY A 51 16.14 -13.99 -0.44
C GLY A 51 15.97 -13.36 -1.84
N ASP A 52 15.37 -12.18 -1.94
CA ASP A 52 15.35 -11.40 -3.19
C ASP A 52 15.43 -9.89 -2.97
N SER A 53 15.80 -9.18 -4.04
CA SER A 53 16.02 -7.73 -4.05
C SER A 53 14.84 -6.89 -3.52
N VAL A 54 13.59 -7.33 -3.72
CA VAL A 54 12.44 -6.58 -3.20
C VAL A 54 12.33 -6.76 -1.69
N GLY A 55 12.45 -8.00 -1.22
CA GLY A 55 12.36 -8.28 0.21
C GLY A 55 13.53 -7.71 1.01
N GLU A 56 14.73 -7.65 0.43
CA GLU A 56 15.88 -6.94 1.01
C GLU A 56 15.56 -5.47 1.29
N LEU A 57 15.11 -4.72 0.27
CA LEU A 57 14.73 -3.31 0.43
C LEU A 57 13.56 -3.10 1.40
N VAL A 58 12.60 -4.02 1.45
CA VAL A 58 11.50 -3.97 2.42
C VAL A 58 12.01 -4.14 3.85
N CYS A 59 12.95 -5.07 4.07
CA CYS A 59 13.54 -5.28 5.39
C CYS A 59 14.35 -4.07 5.88
N ASP A 60 14.93 -3.31 4.95
CA ASP A 60 15.73 -2.11 5.26
C ASP A 60 14.92 -0.80 5.19
N TYR A 61 13.59 -0.90 5.03
CA TYR A 61 12.71 0.26 4.95
C TYR A 61 12.85 1.18 6.18
N GLY A 62 13.20 2.44 5.92
CA GLY A 62 13.41 3.45 6.96
C GLY A 62 14.79 3.43 7.60
N GLN A 63 15.70 2.54 7.18
CA GLN A 63 17.09 2.50 7.63
C GLN A 63 18.05 3.25 6.68
N LEU A 64 17.66 3.43 5.42
CA LEU A 64 18.49 3.99 4.34
C LEU A 64 18.33 5.52 4.21
N GLY A 65 18.41 6.26 5.31
CA GLY A 65 18.18 7.70 5.34
C GLY A 65 16.73 8.04 5.70
N SER A 66 15.93 8.50 4.72
CA SER A 66 14.51 8.79 4.94
C SER A 66 13.58 7.65 4.49
N LYS A 67 12.35 7.60 5.04
CA LYS A 67 11.33 6.66 4.57
C LYS A 67 10.96 6.87 3.09
N ILE A 68 10.99 8.11 2.62
CA ILE A 68 10.77 8.46 1.21
C ILE A 68 11.91 7.95 0.33
N GLU A 69 13.15 8.03 0.81
CA GLU A 69 14.32 7.49 0.12
C GLU A 69 14.25 5.96 -0.01
N SER A 70 13.86 5.27 1.08
CA SER A 70 13.61 3.82 1.03
C SER A 70 12.52 3.45 0.01
N LEU A 71 11.44 4.23 -0.08
CA LEU A 71 10.38 4.04 -1.08
C LEU A 71 10.84 4.39 -2.50
N ALA A 72 11.76 5.35 -2.66
CA ALA A 72 12.35 5.69 -3.95
C ALA A 72 13.18 4.53 -4.50
N GLN A 73 13.91 3.80 -3.65
CA GLN A 73 14.65 2.61 -4.06
C GLN A 73 13.71 1.50 -4.54
N LEU A 74 12.64 1.21 -3.80
CA LEU A 74 11.61 0.23 -4.22
C LEU A 74 10.98 0.62 -5.57
N LYS A 75 10.74 1.91 -5.81
CA LYS A 75 10.24 2.42 -7.10
C LYS A 75 11.19 2.14 -8.27
N THR A 76 12.49 2.00 -8.05
CA THR A 76 13.44 1.68 -9.14
C THR A 76 13.39 0.21 -9.56
N LEU A 77 12.91 -0.67 -8.69
CA LEU A 77 12.71 -2.07 -9.01
C LEU A 77 11.48 -2.25 -9.89
N LYS A 78 11.59 -3.12 -10.89
CA LYS A 78 10.49 -3.48 -11.77
C LYS A 78 9.76 -4.71 -11.24
N GLY A 79 8.49 -4.84 -11.64
CA GLY A 79 7.69 -6.04 -11.42
C GLY A 79 6.65 -5.89 -10.32
N ALA A 80 5.67 -6.80 -10.36
CA ALA A 80 4.48 -6.77 -9.52
C ALA A 80 4.81 -6.73 -8.01
N ARG A 81 5.81 -7.50 -7.58
CA ARG A 81 6.21 -7.56 -6.17
C ARG A 81 6.74 -6.23 -5.64
N ALA A 82 7.58 -5.54 -6.42
CA ALA A 82 8.12 -4.24 -6.06
C ALA A 82 6.99 -3.21 -5.92
N GLU A 83 6.04 -3.23 -6.84
CA GLU A 83 4.87 -2.34 -6.78
C GLU A 83 3.99 -2.61 -5.56
N VAL A 84 3.66 -3.87 -5.28
CA VAL A 84 2.86 -4.24 -4.09
C VAL A 84 3.58 -3.79 -2.81
N ALA A 85 4.89 -4.01 -2.71
CA ALA A 85 5.70 -3.58 -1.58
C ALA A 85 5.69 -2.06 -1.43
N MET A 86 5.97 -1.33 -2.51
CA MET A 86 5.97 0.13 -2.54
C MET A 86 4.62 0.69 -2.12
N MET A 87 3.51 0.21 -2.71
CA MET A 87 2.16 0.69 -2.39
C MET A 87 1.79 0.41 -0.93
N SER A 88 2.11 -0.79 -0.42
CA SER A 88 1.78 -1.17 0.96
C SER A 88 2.52 -0.30 1.98
N LEU A 89 3.83 -0.10 1.79
CA LEU A 89 4.65 0.73 2.66
C LEU A 89 4.29 2.22 2.52
N ALA A 90 4.01 2.69 1.30
CA ALA A 90 3.58 4.05 1.03
C ALA A 90 2.27 4.40 1.75
N ARG A 91 1.27 3.52 1.69
CA ARG A 91 0.00 3.72 2.41
C ARG A 91 0.22 3.77 3.92
N GLY A 92 1.01 2.85 4.46
CA GLY A 92 1.41 2.86 5.87
C GLY A 92 2.12 4.15 6.27
N TYR A 93 2.99 4.67 5.40
CA TYR A 93 3.67 5.95 5.59
C TYR A 93 2.68 7.12 5.63
N VAL A 94 1.84 7.28 4.60
CA VAL A 94 0.85 8.37 4.49
C VAL A 94 -0.09 8.38 5.69
N ASN A 95 -0.64 7.22 6.05
CA ASN A 95 -1.54 7.10 7.20
C ASN A 95 -0.85 7.48 8.52
N ASN A 96 0.42 7.11 8.70
CA ASN A 96 1.16 7.50 9.89
C ASN A 96 1.44 9.01 9.94
N CYS A 97 1.70 9.65 8.80
CA CYS A 97 1.84 11.11 8.72
C CYS A 97 0.53 11.82 9.05
N ALA A 98 -0.59 11.33 8.50
CA ALA A 98 -1.94 11.81 8.80
C ALA A 98 -2.25 11.72 10.29
N ASN A 99 -2.03 10.57 10.91
CA ASN A 99 -2.26 10.35 12.34
C ASN A 99 -1.38 11.22 13.25
N ARG A 100 -0.28 11.76 12.73
CA ARG A 100 0.63 12.66 13.46
C ARG A 100 0.37 14.14 13.16
N ASN A 101 -0.77 14.47 12.55
CA ASN A 101 -1.13 15.84 12.16
C ASN A 101 -0.03 16.54 11.34
N SER A 102 0.68 15.79 10.49
CA SER A 102 1.61 16.37 9.52
C SER A 102 0.83 17.10 8.40
N ASN A 103 1.52 17.57 7.36
CA ASN A 103 0.85 18.04 6.15
C ASN A 103 0.71 16.87 5.14
N TRP A 104 -0.33 16.88 4.31
CA TRP A 104 -0.57 15.90 3.23
C TRP A 104 0.61 15.85 2.25
N THR A 105 1.36 16.94 2.13
CA THR A 105 2.57 17.05 1.30
C THR A 105 3.67 16.03 1.67
N SER A 106 3.62 15.43 2.86
CA SER A 106 4.43 14.24 3.19
C SER A 106 4.24 13.11 2.15
N GLY A 107 3.02 12.90 1.65
CA GLY A 107 2.68 11.94 0.61
C GLY A 107 2.92 12.42 -0.83
N LEU A 108 3.40 13.65 -1.04
CA LEU A 108 3.46 14.31 -2.36
C LEU A 108 4.22 13.48 -3.41
N HIS A 109 5.41 12.98 -3.05
CA HIS A 109 6.23 12.18 -3.95
C HIS A 109 5.56 10.85 -4.29
N LEU A 110 4.96 10.20 -3.30
CA LEU A 110 4.27 8.91 -3.46
C LEU A 110 3.05 9.07 -4.37
N TYR A 111 2.26 10.12 -4.16
CA TYR A 111 1.17 10.49 -5.06
C TYR A 111 1.68 10.71 -6.48
N TRP A 112 2.74 11.52 -6.66
CA TRP A 112 3.24 11.88 -7.99
C TRP A 112 3.77 10.67 -8.76
N TRP A 113 4.54 9.80 -8.11
CA TRP A 113 5.06 8.58 -8.70
C TRP A 113 3.94 7.61 -9.09
N THR A 114 2.95 7.45 -8.20
CA THR A 114 1.82 6.54 -8.42
C THR A 114 0.89 7.05 -9.52
N LYS A 115 0.61 8.37 -9.55
CA LYS A 115 -0.19 9.02 -10.61
C LYS A 115 0.39 8.74 -11.98
N LYS A 116 1.71 8.84 -12.15
CA LYS A 116 2.38 8.56 -13.43
C LYS A 116 2.20 7.14 -13.94
N GLN A 117 2.09 6.17 -13.04
CA GLN A 117 1.88 4.76 -13.39
C GLN A 117 0.39 4.36 -13.40
N LEU A 118 -0.50 5.24 -12.93
CA LEU A 118 -1.91 4.92 -12.71
C LEU A 118 -2.60 4.23 -13.89
N PRO A 119 -2.47 4.70 -15.16
CA PRO A 119 -3.16 4.06 -16.28
C PRO A 119 -2.44 2.84 -16.84
N GLU A 120 -1.20 2.58 -16.43
CA GLU A 120 -0.38 1.51 -17.01
C GLU A 120 -0.81 0.16 -16.46
N ILE A 121 -0.98 -0.84 -17.33
CA ILE A 121 -1.32 -2.20 -16.88
C ILE A 121 -0.02 -2.84 -16.37
N PRO A 122 0.03 -3.30 -15.11
CA PRO A 122 1.22 -3.92 -14.56
C PRO A 122 1.59 -5.20 -15.31
N GLU A 123 2.88 -5.36 -15.61
CA GLU A 123 3.42 -6.61 -16.15
C GLU A 123 3.61 -7.61 -15.00
N ILE A 124 2.94 -8.77 -15.11
CA ILE A 124 3.00 -9.83 -14.10
C ILE A 124 3.85 -10.98 -14.64
N SER A 125 4.95 -11.28 -13.95
CA SER A 125 5.78 -12.44 -14.28
C SER A 125 5.25 -13.70 -13.61
N VAL A 126 5.51 -14.87 -14.20
CA VAL A 126 5.13 -16.17 -13.59
C VAL A 126 5.76 -16.32 -12.20
N GLY A 127 6.97 -15.82 -11.99
CA GLY A 127 7.65 -15.81 -10.69
C GLY A 127 6.96 -14.97 -9.61
N ASP A 128 6.06 -14.06 -9.99
CA ASP A 128 5.25 -13.29 -9.03
C ASP A 128 4.07 -14.12 -8.47
N ILE A 129 3.74 -15.24 -9.13
CA ILE A 129 2.59 -16.08 -8.80
C ILE A 129 3.07 -17.34 -8.07
N ARG A 130 2.72 -17.46 -6.79
CA ARG A 130 3.19 -18.56 -5.93
C ARG A 130 2.32 -19.82 -5.96
N THR A 131 1.14 -19.78 -6.57
CA THR A 131 0.17 -20.90 -6.56
C THR A 131 -0.21 -21.35 -7.96
N THR A 132 0.13 -22.59 -8.31
CA THR A 132 -0.24 -23.19 -9.60
C THR A 132 -1.60 -23.89 -9.60
N ASN A 133 -2.24 -24.04 -8.43
CA ASN A 133 -3.43 -24.89 -8.28
C ASN A 133 -4.71 -24.05 -8.12
N GLY A 134 -5.77 -24.42 -8.85
CA GLY A 134 -7.15 -23.97 -8.62
C GLY A 134 -7.70 -22.89 -9.55
N ILE A 135 -6.85 -22.09 -10.22
CA ILE A 135 -7.26 -21.04 -11.19
C ILE A 135 -6.29 -21.03 -12.36
N GLN A 136 -6.80 -20.85 -13.59
CA GLN A 136 -5.98 -20.69 -14.80
C GLN A 136 -4.98 -19.54 -14.64
N LEU A 137 -3.71 -19.76 -15.00
CA LEU A 137 -2.63 -18.78 -14.84
C LEU A 137 -2.99 -17.39 -15.41
N ALA A 138 -3.61 -17.34 -16.59
CA ALA A 138 -4.08 -16.10 -17.21
C ALA A 138 -5.03 -15.31 -16.30
N ARG A 139 -5.96 -16.00 -15.62
CA ARG A 139 -6.88 -15.37 -14.68
C ARG A 139 -6.17 -14.88 -13.42
N GLN A 140 -5.12 -15.57 -12.97
CA GLN A 140 -4.30 -15.10 -11.85
C GLN A 140 -3.51 -13.84 -12.22
N VAL A 141 -2.92 -13.80 -13.42
CA VAL A 141 -2.24 -12.61 -13.97
C VAL A 141 -3.19 -11.42 -13.99
N ASP A 142 -4.38 -11.61 -14.57
CA ASP A 142 -5.42 -10.58 -14.62
C ASP A 142 -5.76 -10.05 -13.22
N LEU A 143 -6.09 -10.94 -12.28
CA LEU A 143 -6.47 -10.57 -10.92
C LEU A 143 -5.35 -9.82 -10.19
N THR A 144 -4.10 -10.26 -10.34
CA THR A 144 -2.94 -9.59 -9.76
C THR A 144 -2.76 -8.18 -10.33
N ALA A 145 -2.81 -8.03 -11.66
CA ALA A 145 -2.72 -6.73 -12.31
C ALA A 145 -3.83 -5.78 -11.86
N TRP A 146 -5.06 -6.29 -11.72
CA TRP A 146 -6.19 -5.52 -11.17
C TRP A 146 -5.95 -5.10 -9.73
N SER A 147 -5.51 -6.01 -8.87
CA SER A 147 -5.20 -5.69 -7.47
C SER A 147 -4.15 -4.59 -7.37
N ILE A 148 -3.12 -4.61 -8.21
CA ILE A 148 -2.10 -3.56 -8.23
C ILE A 148 -2.69 -2.22 -8.67
N VAL A 149 -3.49 -2.16 -9.73
CA VAL A 149 -4.14 -0.91 -10.16
C VAL A 149 -5.07 -0.37 -9.06
N MET A 150 -5.80 -1.24 -8.36
CA MET A 150 -6.65 -0.84 -7.24
C MET A 150 -5.84 -0.35 -6.04
N LEU A 151 -4.67 -0.94 -5.77
CA LEU A 151 -3.75 -0.45 -4.74
C LEU A 151 -3.21 0.94 -5.08
N ARG A 152 -2.84 1.20 -6.34
CA ARG A 152 -2.44 2.52 -6.82
C ARG A 152 -3.55 3.55 -6.63
N LEU A 153 -4.78 3.20 -7.02
CA LEU A 153 -5.96 4.06 -6.82
C LEU A 153 -6.23 4.35 -5.35
N THR A 154 -6.10 3.33 -4.49
CA THR A 154 -6.34 3.49 -3.06
C THR A 154 -5.30 4.40 -2.43
N LEU A 155 -4.02 4.26 -2.78
CA LEU A 155 -2.98 5.19 -2.31
C LEU A 155 -3.25 6.64 -2.76
N ILE A 156 -3.66 6.83 -4.01
CA ILE A 156 -4.03 8.16 -4.51
C ILE A 156 -5.22 8.73 -3.74
N ASP A 157 -6.25 7.92 -3.51
CA ASP A 157 -7.44 8.35 -2.77
C ASP A 157 -7.13 8.65 -1.29
N ASP A 158 -6.26 7.87 -0.64
CA ASP A 158 -5.78 8.15 0.72
C ASP A 158 -5.11 9.54 0.80
N VAL A 159 -4.26 9.89 -0.18
CA VAL A 159 -3.60 11.21 -0.23
C VAL A 159 -4.61 12.32 -0.50
N ILE A 160 -5.56 12.11 -1.42
CA ILE A 160 -6.62 13.09 -1.73
C ILE A 160 -7.50 13.36 -0.51
N GLN A 161 -7.92 12.30 0.20
CA GLN A 161 -8.73 12.43 1.42
C GLN A 161 -7.97 13.22 2.49
N TYR A 162 -6.69 12.94 2.65
CA TYR A 162 -5.86 13.69 3.59
C TYR A 162 -5.69 15.16 3.17
N ALA A 163 -5.45 15.42 1.89
CA ALA A 163 -5.39 16.78 1.35
C ALA A 163 -6.71 17.55 1.59
N ALA A 164 -7.86 16.90 1.43
CA ALA A 164 -9.16 17.48 1.76
C ALA A 164 -9.28 17.88 3.24
N SER A 165 -8.76 17.06 4.16
CA SER A 165 -8.76 17.41 5.60
C SER A 165 -7.85 18.59 5.94
N CYS A 166 -6.92 18.93 5.04
CA CYS A 166 -6.04 20.10 5.13
C CYS A 166 -6.56 21.30 4.32
N ASP A 167 -7.80 21.25 3.81
CA ASP A 167 -8.40 22.28 2.95
C ASP A 167 -7.59 22.58 1.67
N ASP A 168 -6.93 21.55 1.12
CA ASP A 168 -6.15 21.66 -0.10
C ASP A 168 -7.01 21.39 -1.35
N PRO A 169 -6.83 22.13 -2.47
CA PRO A 169 -7.54 21.89 -3.72
C PRO A 169 -7.43 20.46 -4.26
N LEU A 170 -6.35 19.74 -3.95
CA LEU A 170 -6.22 18.32 -4.33
C LEU A 170 -7.36 17.47 -3.74
N GLY A 171 -7.89 17.86 -2.59
CA GLY A 171 -9.03 17.23 -1.92
C GLY A 171 -10.33 17.22 -2.72
N GLU A 172 -10.50 18.14 -3.68
CA GLU A 172 -11.70 18.19 -4.54
C GLU A 172 -11.79 16.99 -5.50
N ALA A 173 -10.68 16.27 -5.72
CA ALA A 173 -10.64 15.06 -6.54
C ALA A 173 -11.16 13.79 -5.82
N ASN A 174 -11.80 13.93 -4.65
CA ASN A 174 -12.24 12.82 -3.82
C ASN A 174 -13.15 11.79 -4.54
N GLY A 175 -13.20 10.59 -3.95
CA GLY A 175 -14.03 9.50 -4.43
C GLY A 175 -13.54 8.92 -5.75
N LEU A 176 -12.24 9.03 -6.06
CA LEU A 176 -11.68 8.54 -7.32
C LEU A 176 -11.84 7.03 -7.43
N LEU A 177 -11.61 6.32 -6.32
CA LEU A 177 -11.77 4.87 -6.24
C LEU A 177 -13.22 4.44 -6.53
N GLN A 178 -14.19 5.17 -5.98
CA GLN A 178 -15.62 4.93 -6.22
C GLN A 178 -16.00 5.19 -7.68
N LYS A 179 -15.57 6.32 -8.24
CA LYS A 179 -15.79 6.66 -9.66
C LYS A 179 -15.19 5.62 -10.61
N ALA A 180 -14.02 5.07 -10.27
CA ALA A 180 -13.37 4.00 -11.03
C ALA A 180 -14.20 2.70 -11.00
N ALA A 181 -14.71 2.32 -9.82
CA ALA A 181 -15.59 1.16 -9.67
C ALA A 181 -16.91 1.31 -10.45
N GLU A 182 -17.51 2.49 -10.43
CA GLU A 182 -18.74 2.79 -11.17
C GLU A 182 -18.55 2.73 -12.69
N ALA A 183 -17.41 3.25 -13.18
CA ALA A 183 -17.09 3.22 -14.61
C ALA A 183 -16.84 1.80 -15.14
N VAL A 184 -16.37 0.90 -14.28
CA VAL A 184 -15.95 -0.46 -14.62
C VAL A 184 -16.69 -1.47 -13.73
N GLN A 185 -17.99 -1.60 -13.99
CA GLN A 185 -18.88 -2.52 -13.28
C GLN A 185 -18.49 -4.01 -13.38
N ILE A 186 -17.75 -4.36 -14.44
CA ILE A 186 -17.24 -5.72 -14.67
C ILE A 186 -15.73 -5.63 -14.74
N PHE A 187 -15.07 -6.61 -14.13
CA PHE A 187 -13.62 -6.79 -14.17
C PHE A 187 -13.08 -6.67 -15.62
N ASN A 188 -12.46 -5.53 -15.93
CA ASN A 188 -11.88 -5.25 -17.24
C ASN A 188 -10.76 -4.19 -17.13
N LEU A 189 -9.52 -4.67 -17.13
CA LEU A 189 -8.32 -3.82 -16.99
C LEU A 189 -8.15 -2.81 -18.12
N GLN A 190 -8.50 -3.18 -19.35
CA GLN A 190 -8.37 -2.29 -20.51
C GLN A 190 -9.36 -1.12 -20.43
N LYS A 191 -10.61 -1.43 -20.05
CA LYS A 191 -11.64 -0.40 -19.83
C LYS A 191 -11.25 0.53 -18.68
N LEU A 192 -10.72 -0.03 -17.59
CA LEU A 192 -10.22 0.75 -16.46
C LEU A 192 -9.05 1.65 -16.86
N SER A 193 -8.02 1.11 -17.50
CA SER A 193 -6.88 1.87 -18.01
C SER A 193 -7.33 3.03 -18.91
N LYS A 194 -8.23 2.75 -19.87
CA LYS A 194 -8.80 3.78 -20.74
C LYS A 194 -9.51 4.86 -19.93
N TRP A 195 -10.38 4.48 -19.00
CA TRP A 195 -11.11 5.44 -18.16
C TRP A 195 -10.17 6.30 -17.31
N LEU A 196 -9.10 5.71 -16.77
CA LEU A 196 -8.09 6.42 -16.00
C LEU A 196 -7.39 7.49 -16.85
N ARG A 197 -7.02 7.16 -18.09
CA ARG A 197 -6.42 8.12 -19.03
C ARG A 197 -7.36 9.25 -19.40
N THR A 198 -8.64 8.97 -19.63
CA THR A 198 -9.58 9.96 -20.17
C THR A 198 -10.28 10.80 -19.11
N ASN A 199 -10.43 10.31 -17.88
CA ASN A 199 -11.23 10.98 -16.84
C ASN A 199 -10.42 11.26 -15.56
N ALA A 200 -9.73 10.26 -15.04
CA ALA A 200 -9.00 10.39 -13.77
C ALA A 200 -7.81 11.33 -13.90
N LEU A 201 -6.88 11.04 -14.82
CA LEU A 201 -5.65 11.81 -14.97
C LEU A 201 -5.90 13.30 -15.26
N PRO A 202 -6.79 13.71 -16.19
CA PRO A 202 -7.07 15.12 -16.40
C PRO A 202 -7.59 15.84 -15.15
N THR A 203 -8.41 15.15 -14.35
CA THR A 203 -8.92 15.69 -13.08
C THR A 203 -7.78 15.89 -12.09
N LEU A 204 -6.92 14.88 -11.94
CA LEU A 204 -5.76 14.92 -11.03
C LEU A 204 -4.72 15.97 -11.46
N ASP A 205 -4.45 16.10 -12.76
CA ASP A 205 -3.52 17.09 -13.32
C ASP A 205 -4.02 18.53 -13.15
N ARG A 206 -5.34 18.74 -13.24
CA ARG A 206 -5.94 20.04 -12.96
C ARG A 206 -5.79 20.44 -11.49
N MET A 207 -5.92 19.48 -10.57
CA MET A 207 -5.81 19.74 -9.13
C MET A 207 -4.36 19.86 -8.65
N LEU A 208 -3.45 19.06 -9.23
CA LEU A 208 -2.01 19.11 -8.96
C LEU A 208 -1.23 19.08 -10.28
N SER A 209 -1.02 20.28 -10.82
CA SER A 209 -0.19 20.49 -12.00
C SER A 209 1.27 20.17 -11.71
N TYR A 210 2.08 20.04 -12.77
CA TYR A 210 3.52 19.82 -12.61
C TYR A 210 4.19 20.99 -11.90
N ASP A 211 3.85 22.23 -12.25
CA ASP A 211 4.43 23.42 -11.64
C ASP A 211 4.12 23.48 -10.14
N ARG A 212 2.88 23.19 -9.75
CA ARG A 212 2.47 23.10 -8.34
C ARG A 212 3.20 21.97 -7.61
N TYR A 213 3.39 20.82 -8.26
CA TYR A 213 4.20 19.74 -7.71
C TYR A 213 5.65 20.17 -7.46
N VAL A 214 6.29 20.86 -8.42
CA VAL A 214 7.66 21.35 -8.29
C VAL A 214 7.77 22.36 -7.16
N GLU A 215 6.81 23.28 -7.05
CA GLU A 215 6.76 24.27 -5.97
C GLU A 215 6.70 23.60 -4.58
N LEU A 216 5.71 22.72 -4.37
CA LEU A 216 5.53 22.00 -3.10
C LEU A 216 6.74 21.11 -2.79
N SER A 217 7.33 20.47 -3.81
CA SER A 217 8.52 19.65 -3.63
C SER A 217 9.72 20.50 -3.18
N ASN A 218 9.91 21.69 -3.77
CA ASN A 218 10.98 22.59 -3.36
C ASN A 218 10.79 23.12 -1.93
N GLN A 219 9.55 23.37 -1.51
CA GLN A 219 9.25 23.76 -0.13
C GLN A 219 9.67 22.67 0.87
N LEU A 220 9.33 21.41 0.61
CA LEU A 220 9.73 20.27 1.47
C LEU A 220 11.26 20.13 1.62
N HIS A 221 12.01 20.36 0.54
CA HIS A 221 13.48 20.31 0.60
C HIS A 221 14.07 21.48 1.41
N LYS A 222 13.46 22.67 1.34
CA LYS A 222 13.88 23.83 2.15
C LYS A 222 13.62 23.62 3.64
N ASP A 223 12.47 23.06 3.99
CA ASP A 223 12.12 22.76 5.38
C ASP A 223 13.09 21.74 6.00
N THR A 224 13.59 20.79 5.20
CA THR A 224 14.59 19.81 5.64
C THR A 224 15.95 20.45 5.94
N ASN A 225 16.33 21.50 5.21
CA ASN A 225 17.60 22.22 5.42
C ASN A 225 17.54 23.24 6.58
N ASN A 226 16.36 23.58 7.09
CA ASN A 226 16.15 24.56 8.16
C ASN A 226 15.91 23.93 9.54
N ILE A 227 16.07 22.61 9.70
CA ILE A 227 16.00 21.97 11.02
C ILE A 227 17.33 22.26 11.73
N PRO A 228 17.34 23.02 12.85
CA PRO A 228 18.56 23.23 13.61
C PRO A 228 19.06 21.88 14.14
N ASP A 229 20.36 21.64 14.00
CA ASP A 229 21.05 20.44 14.47
C ASP A 229 20.90 20.36 15.99
N ILE A 230 19.87 19.66 16.48
CA ILE A 230 19.74 19.32 17.90
C ILE A 230 20.71 18.17 18.15
N ARG A 231 21.98 18.52 18.33
CA ARG A 231 22.98 17.67 18.99
C ARG A 231 22.91 17.88 20.49
#